data_AF-A0A1F9BV47-F1
#
_entry.id   AF-A0A1F9BV47-F1
#
_cell.length_a   1.000
_cell.length_b   1.000
_cell.length_c   1.000
_cell.angle_alpha   90.00
_cell.angle_beta   90.00
_cell.angle_gamma   90.00
#
_symmetry.space_group_name_H-M   'P 1'
#
loop_
_entity.id
_entity.type
_entity.pdbx_description
1 polymer ?
#
loop_
_entity_poly.entity_id
_entity_poly.type
_entity_poly.pdbx_seq_one_letter_code
_entity_poly.pdbx_strand_id
1 'polypeptide(L)'
;MAELTAQTTFSIQEPPEFYQETADLVLLPENAGSLALRELRYPGDLLPPLIYGQNPDKWENFDTAPLSARPLLKGEMTLADCSLARWPGYLKDRPIRETWSGADKVSHMEAYFFRRLWEYFANPPASGYITWTPKDRIDKAYNIEIESLAAGGQDTVTLEYLAIREGFIMGEVVFTFRIIGEA
;
A
#
# COMPACT_ATOMS: atom_id res chain seq x y z
N MET A 1 55.87 3.44 43.82
CA MET A 1 54.43 3.48 43.52
C MET A 1 54.21 4.61 42.54
N ALA A 2 53.64 4.33 41.37
CA ALA A 2 53.33 5.35 40.36
C ALA A 2 51.81 5.58 40.38
N GLU A 3 51.39 6.81 40.65
CA GLU A 3 49.99 7.22 40.52
C GLU A 3 49.67 7.48 39.05
N LEU A 4 48.57 6.90 38.56
CA LEU A 4 48.02 7.12 37.24
C LEU A 4 47.10 8.36 37.28
N THR A 5 47.53 9.47 36.69
CA THR A 5 46.78 10.74 36.61
C THR A 5 46.23 11.00 35.20
N ALA A 6 45.55 10.03 34.60
CA ALA A 6 44.88 10.23 33.32
C ALA A 6 43.37 10.03 33.50
N GLN A 7 42.66 11.14 33.68
CA GLN A 7 41.20 11.19 33.56
C GLN A 7 40.87 11.80 32.19
N THR A 8 40.33 10.98 31.28
CA THR A 8 39.86 11.44 29.97
C THR A 8 38.36 11.67 30.06
N THR A 9 37.92 12.93 30.07
CA THR A 9 36.52 13.30 29.86
C THR A 9 36.22 13.27 28.37
N PHE A 10 35.24 12.48 27.95
CA PHE A 10 34.65 12.56 26.61
C PHE A 10 33.33 13.33 26.68
N SER A 11 33.11 14.20 25.71
CA SER A 11 31.84 14.90 25.50
C SER A 11 30.93 14.03 24.65
N ILE A 12 29.74 13.70 25.17
CA ILE A 12 28.68 13.08 24.36
C ILE A 12 28.03 14.21 23.58
N GLN A 13 28.29 14.27 22.28
CA GLN A 13 27.56 15.17 21.38
C GLN A 13 26.12 14.68 21.28
N GLU A 14 25.15 15.55 21.54
CA GLU A 14 23.74 15.23 21.29
C GLU A 14 23.55 14.92 19.81
N PRO A 15 22.81 13.85 19.46
CA PRO A 15 22.52 13.54 18.08
C PRO A 15 21.75 14.71 17.44
N PRO A 16 22.10 15.13 16.22
CA PRO A 16 21.38 16.20 15.55
C PRO A 16 19.90 15.84 15.38
N GLU A 17 19.01 16.82 15.53
CA GLU A 17 17.58 16.64 15.28
C GLU A 17 17.37 16.13 13.84
N PHE A 18 16.82 14.92 13.72
CA PHE A 18 16.53 14.29 12.44
C PHE A 18 15.22 14.84 11.87
N TYR A 19 15.29 15.46 10.69
CA TYR A 19 14.10 15.82 9.92
C TYR A 19 13.79 14.68 8.96
N GLN A 20 12.82 13.83 9.32
CA GLN A 20 12.25 12.81 8.44
C GLN A 20 11.09 13.43 7.67
N GLU A 21 11.33 13.89 6.44
CA GLU A 21 10.23 14.20 5.53
C GLU A 21 9.75 12.92 4.86
N THR A 22 8.69 12.35 5.41
CA THR A 22 7.87 11.34 4.71
C THR A 22 6.76 12.09 4.00
N ALA A 23 6.81 12.10 2.67
CA ALA A 23 5.70 12.59 1.85
C ALA A 23 5.01 11.38 1.21
N ASP A 24 3.74 11.17 1.56
CA ASP A 24 2.90 10.20 0.87
C ASP A 24 2.60 10.72 -0.53
N LEU A 25 3.07 10.01 -1.54
CA LEU A 25 2.89 10.39 -2.93
C LEU A 25 1.50 9.92 -3.37
N VAL A 26 0.52 10.84 -3.34
CA VAL A 26 -0.84 10.58 -3.82
C VAL A 26 -0.89 10.78 -5.34
N LEU A 27 -1.19 9.70 -6.06
CA LEU A 27 -1.31 9.71 -7.53
C LEU A 27 -2.78 9.68 -7.95
N LEU A 28 -3.16 10.55 -8.88
CA LEU A 28 -4.53 10.66 -9.42
C LEU A 28 -4.65 9.95 -10.77
N PRO A 29 -5.71 9.18 -11.05
CA PRO A 29 -5.85 8.38 -12.29
C PRO A 29 -5.71 9.21 -13.57
N GLU A 30 -4.95 8.70 -14.53
CA GLU A 30 -4.64 9.39 -15.81
C GLU A 30 -5.65 9.08 -16.91
N ASN A 31 -6.20 7.86 -16.96
CA ASN A 31 -7.07 7.45 -18.05
C ASN A 31 -8.56 7.55 -17.65
N ALA A 32 -9.27 8.49 -18.27
CA ALA A 32 -10.72 8.64 -18.14
C ALA A 32 -11.45 7.79 -19.19
N GLY A 33 -12.34 6.89 -18.75
CA GLY A 33 -13.23 6.10 -19.62
C GLY A 33 -13.48 4.67 -19.11
N SER A 34 -14.58 4.05 -19.54
CA SER A 34 -14.95 2.69 -19.11
C SER A 34 -13.96 1.60 -19.54
N LEU A 35 -13.13 1.87 -20.54
CA LEU A 35 -12.06 0.98 -21.00
C LEU A 35 -10.78 1.08 -20.14
N ALA A 36 -10.69 2.08 -19.27
CA ALA A 36 -9.56 2.31 -18.38
C ALA A 36 -9.80 1.77 -16.97
N LEU A 37 -10.91 1.06 -16.75
CA LEU A 37 -11.26 0.49 -15.45
C LEU A 37 -10.34 -0.70 -15.15
N ARG A 38 -9.82 -0.72 -13.93
CA ARG A 38 -8.98 -1.83 -13.45
C ARG A 38 -9.77 -3.13 -13.44
N GLU A 39 -9.04 -4.24 -13.52
CA GLU A 39 -9.63 -5.57 -13.52
C GLU A 39 -8.89 -6.48 -12.55
N LEU A 40 -9.65 -7.27 -11.80
CA LEU A 40 -9.17 -8.39 -11.01
C LEU A 40 -9.69 -9.69 -11.61
N ARG A 41 -8.81 -10.65 -11.84
CA ARG A 41 -9.16 -11.95 -12.41
C ARG A 41 -8.72 -13.05 -11.47
N TYR A 42 -9.71 -13.77 -10.96
CA TYR A 42 -9.46 -15.00 -10.21
C TYR A 42 -8.84 -16.06 -11.11
N PRO A 43 -7.86 -16.85 -10.63
CA PRO A 43 -7.28 -17.91 -11.45
C PRO A 43 -8.29 -19.06 -11.62
N GLY A 44 -8.50 -19.44 -12.88
CA GLY A 44 -9.56 -20.38 -13.26
C GLY A 44 -10.95 -19.71 -13.27
N ASP A 45 -11.91 -20.34 -13.95
CA ASP A 45 -13.25 -19.76 -14.15
C ASP A 45 -14.18 -19.98 -12.94
N LEU A 46 -13.63 -20.10 -11.72
CA LEU A 46 -14.41 -20.31 -10.49
C LEU A 46 -15.19 -19.06 -10.09
N LEU A 47 -14.54 -17.90 -10.17
CA LEU A 47 -15.15 -16.60 -9.95
C LEU A 47 -15.03 -15.77 -11.23
N PRO A 48 -16.10 -15.06 -11.64
CA PRO A 48 -16.05 -14.21 -12.82
C PRO A 48 -15.04 -13.07 -12.62
N PRO A 49 -14.42 -12.56 -13.71
CA PRO A 49 -13.57 -11.38 -13.63
C PRO A 49 -14.31 -10.20 -13.01
N LEU A 50 -13.63 -9.51 -12.10
CA LEU A 50 -14.15 -8.37 -11.37
C LEU A 50 -13.58 -7.09 -11.99
N ILE A 51 -14.39 -6.43 -12.81
CA ILE A 51 -14.06 -5.11 -13.39
C ILE A 51 -14.50 -4.04 -12.40
N TYR A 52 -13.64 -3.06 -12.17
CA TYR A 52 -13.91 -1.96 -11.26
C TYR A 52 -15.06 -1.12 -11.80
N GLY A 53 -16.08 -0.84 -10.99
CA GLY A 53 -17.15 0.07 -11.40
C GLY A 53 -16.65 1.52 -11.54
N GLN A 54 -15.72 1.89 -10.66
CA GLN A 54 -15.01 3.16 -10.65
C GLN A 54 -13.57 2.95 -10.14
N ASN A 55 -12.63 3.73 -10.67
CA ASN A 55 -11.26 3.73 -10.16
C ASN A 55 -11.22 4.26 -8.72
N PRO A 56 -10.25 3.81 -7.89
CA PRO A 56 -10.08 4.33 -6.54
C PRO A 56 -9.78 5.84 -6.55
N ASP A 57 -10.27 6.54 -5.53
CA ASP A 57 -10.06 7.98 -5.36
C ASP A 57 -8.57 8.28 -5.11
N LYS A 58 -7.89 7.37 -4.40
CA LYS A 58 -6.46 7.46 -4.09
C LYS A 58 -5.83 6.08 -4.08
N TRP A 59 -4.54 6.02 -4.35
CA TRP A 59 -3.75 4.83 -4.05
C TRP A 59 -2.33 5.19 -3.61
N GLU A 60 -1.70 4.25 -2.91
CA GLU A 60 -0.36 4.38 -2.37
C GLU A 60 0.55 3.26 -2.87
N ASN A 61 1.86 3.51 -2.87
CA ASN A 61 2.91 2.53 -3.15
C ASN A 61 2.90 1.91 -4.57
N PHE A 62 2.20 2.52 -5.53
CA PHE A 62 2.20 2.10 -6.93
C PHE A 62 2.10 3.28 -7.90
N ASP A 63 2.88 3.23 -8.98
CA ASP A 63 2.80 4.20 -10.09
C ASP A 63 2.77 3.46 -11.44
N THR A 64 3.90 3.37 -12.14
CA THR A 64 4.12 2.49 -13.30
C THR A 64 4.70 1.13 -12.90
N ALA A 65 5.24 1.07 -11.68
CA ALA A 65 5.80 -0.11 -11.04
C ALA A 65 5.57 -0.02 -9.52
N PRO A 66 5.66 -1.14 -8.77
CA PRO A 66 5.59 -1.10 -7.32
C PRO A 66 6.66 -0.16 -6.76
N LEU A 67 6.26 0.77 -5.88
CA LEU A 67 7.19 1.70 -5.24
C LEU A 67 7.95 0.98 -4.12
N SER A 68 9.15 0.51 -4.43
CA SER A 68 10.08 -0.03 -3.44
C SER A 68 10.59 1.05 -2.49
N ALA A 69 10.96 0.69 -1.26
CA ALA A 69 11.63 1.59 -0.33
C ALA A 69 12.84 2.26 -1.00
N ARG A 70 12.82 3.60 -1.08
CA ARG A 70 13.95 4.37 -1.63
C ARG A 70 15.16 4.18 -0.70
N PRO A 71 16.38 4.02 -1.24
CA PRO A 71 17.57 3.92 -0.42
C PRO A 71 17.71 5.16 0.47
N LEU A 72 17.91 4.93 1.76
CA LEU A 72 18.02 5.98 2.75
C LEU A 72 19.41 6.62 2.63
N LEU A 73 19.44 7.91 2.31
CA LEU A 73 20.66 8.71 2.44
C LEU A 73 20.68 9.25 3.86
N LYS A 74 21.59 8.74 4.70
CA LYS A 74 21.70 9.15 6.10
C LYS A 74 23.08 9.76 6.34
N GLY A 75 23.11 10.92 6.97
CA GLY A 75 24.36 11.47 7.52
C GLY A 75 24.74 10.67 8.75
N GLU A 76 25.86 9.97 8.71
CA GLU A 76 26.39 9.22 9.85
C GLU A 76 27.71 9.81 10.32
N MET A 77 27.80 10.01 11.63
CA MET A 77 28.99 10.50 12.28
C MET A 77 30.04 9.40 12.27
N THR A 78 31.12 9.61 11.52
CA THR A 78 32.29 8.72 11.52
C THR A 78 33.31 9.21 12.53
N LEU A 79 34.37 8.42 12.77
CA LEU A 79 35.49 8.79 13.64
C LEU A 79 36.20 10.10 13.24
N ALA A 80 35.97 10.61 12.02
CA ALA A 80 36.62 11.81 11.49
C ALA A 80 35.66 12.95 11.13
N ASP A 81 34.46 12.66 10.59
CA ASP A 81 33.45 13.67 10.23
C ASP A 81 32.05 13.03 9.94
N CYS A 82 31.02 13.82 9.70
CA CYS A 82 29.73 13.36 9.16
C CYS A 82 29.88 12.97 7.69
N SER A 83 29.71 11.68 7.38
CA SER A 83 29.69 11.18 6.00
C SER A 83 28.29 10.76 5.59
N LEU A 84 27.92 11.02 4.34
CA LEU A 84 26.64 10.56 3.79
C LEU A 84 26.76 9.07 3.45
N ALA A 85 26.17 8.22 4.28
CA ALA A 85 26.04 6.80 4.02
C ALA A 85 24.71 6.52 3.30
N ARG A 86 24.81 5.89 2.12
CA ARG A 86 23.63 5.37 1.42
C ARG A 86 23.40 3.95 1.89
N TRP A 87 22.40 3.78 2.74
CA TRP A 87 21.97 2.44 3.13
C TRP A 87 21.15 1.85 1.98
N PRO A 88 21.52 0.67 1.44
CA PRO A 88 20.60 -0.08 0.60
C PRO A 88 19.37 -0.34 1.47
N GLY A 89 18.29 0.37 1.20
CA GLY A 89 17.02 0.13 1.88
C GLY A 89 16.69 -1.33 1.68
N TYR A 90 16.49 -2.07 2.77
CA TYR A 90 15.94 -3.42 2.67
C TYR A 90 14.63 -3.31 1.88
N LEU A 91 14.59 -3.98 0.73
CA LEU A 91 13.45 -4.09 -0.15
C LEU A 91 12.36 -4.88 0.58
N LYS A 92 11.63 -4.23 1.49
CA LYS A 92 10.35 -4.74 1.92
C LYS A 92 9.34 -4.24 0.89
N ASP A 93 8.71 -5.17 0.19
CA ASP A 93 7.60 -4.86 -0.71
C ASP A 93 6.58 -4.06 0.09
N ARG A 94 6.35 -2.81 -0.34
CA ARG A 94 5.31 -1.98 0.26
C ARG A 94 3.99 -2.44 -0.34
N PRO A 95 3.00 -2.83 0.48
CA PRO A 95 1.71 -3.21 -0.06
C PRO A 95 1.05 -2.01 -0.70
N ILE A 96 0.37 -2.26 -1.80
CA ILE A 96 -0.42 -1.27 -2.51
C ILE A 96 -1.72 -1.10 -1.73
N ARG A 97 -2.10 0.15 -1.51
CA ARG A 97 -3.36 0.50 -0.86
C ARG A 97 -4.20 1.28 -1.84
N GLU A 98 -5.37 0.79 -2.16
CA GLU A 98 -6.39 1.48 -2.93
C GLU A 98 -7.49 1.96 -1.98
N THR A 99 -7.83 3.24 -2.06
CA THR A 99 -8.77 3.90 -1.18
C THR A 99 -9.93 4.49 -1.97
N TRP A 100 -11.15 4.19 -1.52
CA TRP A 100 -12.39 4.82 -2.00
C TRP A 100 -13.00 5.65 -0.89
N SER A 101 -12.84 6.97 -1.02
CA SER A 101 -13.37 7.99 -0.13
C SER A 101 -14.44 8.78 -0.90
N GLY A 102 -15.71 8.56 -0.59
CA GLY A 102 -16.79 9.34 -1.18
C GLY A 102 -17.26 10.50 -0.31
N ALA A 103 -18.34 11.16 -0.74
CA ALA A 103 -18.95 12.28 -0.04
C ALA A 103 -19.79 11.81 1.18
N ASP A 104 -19.94 12.69 2.18
CA ASP A 104 -20.86 12.51 3.32
C ASP A 104 -20.73 11.18 4.09
N LYS A 105 -19.50 10.67 4.23
CA LYS A 105 -19.17 9.39 4.89
C LYS A 105 -19.70 8.15 4.16
N VAL A 106 -19.96 8.24 2.87
CA VAL A 106 -20.30 7.10 2.02
C VAL A 106 -19.14 6.85 1.06
N SER A 107 -18.72 5.60 0.89
CA SER A 107 -17.69 5.27 -0.12
C SER A 107 -18.24 5.40 -1.53
N HIS A 108 -17.40 5.81 -2.49
CA HIS A 108 -17.71 5.71 -3.92
C HIS A 108 -17.73 4.25 -4.42
N MET A 109 -17.24 3.30 -3.62
CA MET A 109 -17.31 1.89 -3.98
C MET A 109 -18.75 1.36 -3.90
N GLU A 110 -19.18 0.71 -4.98
CA GLU A 110 -20.48 0.01 -5.02
C GLU A 110 -20.51 -1.18 -4.05
N ALA A 111 -21.59 -1.35 -3.30
CA ALA A 111 -21.72 -2.46 -2.35
C ALA A 111 -21.67 -3.84 -3.03
N TYR A 112 -22.12 -3.97 -4.28
CA TYR A 112 -21.97 -5.20 -5.05
C TYR A 112 -20.50 -5.53 -5.32
N PHE A 113 -19.71 -4.54 -5.75
CA PHE A 113 -18.28 -4.69 -6.00
C PHE A 113 -17.54 -5.10 -4.72
N PHE A 114 -17.84 -4.43 -3.59
CA PHE A 114 -17.25 -4.78 -2.29
C PHE A 114 -17.54 -6.22 -1.87
N ARG A 115 -18.78 -6.71 -2.07
CA ARG A 115 -19.12 -8.11 -1.78
C ARG A 115 -18.32 -9.09 -2.64
N ARG A 116 -18.15 -8.80 -3.93
CA ARG A 116 -17.32 -9.63 -4.81
C ARG A 116 -15.84 -9.60 -4.43
N LEU A 117 -15.33 -8.44 -4.04
CA LEU A 117 -13.96 -8.30 -3.54
C LEU A 117 -13.76 -9.09 -2.24
N TRP A 118 -14.76 -9.09 -1.35
CA TRP A 118 -14.79 -9.94 -0.17
C TRP A 118 -14.81 -11.42 -0.53
N GLU A 119 -15.57 -11.85 -1.53
CA GLU A 119 -15.56 -13.25 -2.02
C GLU A 119 -14.17 -13.67 -2.52
N TYR A 120 -13.47 -12.78 -3.24
CA TYR A 120 -12.09 -12.99 -3.69
C TYR A 120 -11.12 -13.14 -2.51
N PHE A 121 -11.28 -12.32 -1.47
CA PHE A 121 -10.45 -12.39 -0.26
C PHE A 121 -10.75 -13.63 0.59
N ALA A 122 -12.03 -13.96 0.78
CA ALA A 122 -12.46 -15.10 1.60
C ALA A 122 -12.16 -16.46 0.95
N ASN A 123 -11.99 -16.49 -0.37
CA ASN A 123 -11.67 -17.71 -1.12
C ASN A 123 -10.33 -17.54 -1.84
N PRO A 124 -9.18 -17.54 -1.15
CA PRO A 124 -7.88 -17.40 -1.80
C PRO A 124 -7.63 -18.58 -2.76
N PRO A 125 -7.06 -18.33 -3.96
CA PRO A 125 -6.83 -19.39 -4.95
C PRO A 125 -5.73 -20.35 -4.51
N ALA A 126 -5.86 -21.62 -4.93
CA ALA A 126 -4.87 -22.66 -4.63
C ALA A 126 -3.49 -22.39 -5.24
N SER A 127 -3.42 -21.66 -6.36
CA SER A 127 -2.16 -21.19 -6.96
C SER A 127 -1.52 -20.05 -6.15
N GLY A 128 -2.27 -19.39 -5.27
CA GLY A 128 -1.79 -18.36 -4.35
C GLY A 128 -1.87 -16.92 -4.87
N TYR A 129 -2.38 -16.67 -6.08
CA TYR A 129 -2.41 -15.32 -6.65
C TYR A 129 -3.64 -15.04 -7.52
N ILE A 130 -4.08 -13.79 -7.50
CA ILE A 130 -5.11 -13.19 -8.36
C ILE A 130 -4.40 -12.28 -9.35
N THR A 131 -4.89 -12.19 -10.59
CA THR A 131 -4.30 -11.26 -11.57
C THR A 131 -4.95 -9.89 -11.45
N TRP A 132 -4.16 -8.84 -11.31
CA TRP A 132 -4.59 -7.44 -11.25
C TRP A 132 -4.03 -6.66 -12.44
N THR A 133 -4.90 -5.93 -13.14
CA THR A 133 -4.56 -5.18 -14.35
C THR A 133 -4.95 -3.71 -14.17
N PRO A 134 -3.98 -2.82 -13.84
CA PRO A 134 -4.20 -1.38 -13.72
C PRO A 134 -4.24 -0.67 -15.09
N LYS A 135 -5.30 -0.93 -15.86
CA LYS A 135 -5.53 -0.38 -17.22
C LYS A 135 -5.57 1.15 -17.27
N ASP A 136 -5.73 1.80 -16.12
CA ASP A 136 -5.76 3.25 -15.99
C ASP A 136 -4.37 3.91 -16.11
N ARG A 137 -3.29 3.12 -16.06
CA ARG A 137 -1.90 3.60 -16.11
C ARG A 137 -1.06 2.87 -17.14
N ILE A 138 -1.12 1.55 -17.12
CA ILE A 138 -0.23 0.70 -17.89
C ILE A 138 -0.96 -0.50 -18.46
N ASP A 139 -0.48 -0.99 -19.60
CA ASP A 139 -0.98 -2.22 -20.22
C ASP A 139 -0.14 -3.42 -19.74
N LYS A 140 -0.11 -3.61 -18.42
CA LYS A 140 0.55 -4.75 -17.76
C LYS A 140 -0.39 -5.37 -16.75
N ALA A 141 -0.19 -6.66 -16.51
CA ALA A 141 -0.89 -7.42 -15.49
C ALA A 141 0.10 -7.91 -14.43
N TYR A 142 -0.34 -7.96 -13.18
CA TYR A 142 0.46 -8.43 -12.05
C TYR A 142 -0.26 -9.54 -11.31
N ASN A 143 0.51 -10.48 -10.80
CA ASN A 143 0.03 -11.46 -9.83
C ASN A 143 0.06 -10.81 -8.44
N ILE A 144 -1.09 -10.79 -7.77
CA ILE A 144 -1.26 -10.17 -6.47
C ILE A 144 -1.80 -11.14 -5.43
N GLU A 145 -1.48 -10.87 -4.17
CA GLU A 145 -2.06 -11.50 -2.99
C GLU A 145 -2.78 -10.42 -2.17
N ILE A 146 -4.05 -10.65 -1.84
CA ILE A 146 -4.83 -9.71 -1.05
C ILE A 146 -4.42 -9.85 0.41
N GLU A 147 -3.94 -8.76 1.02
CA GLU A 147 -3.54 -8.74 2.43
C GLU A 147 -4.71 -8.37 3.34
N SER A 148 -5.44 -7.32 2.99
CA SER A 148 -6.59 -6.87 3.78
C SER A 148 -7.61 -6.11 2.94
N LEU A 149 -8.86 -6.25 3.34
CA LEU A 149 -9.95 -5.35 2.96
C LEU A 149 -10.41 -4.66 4.26
N ALA A 150 -10.74 -3.37 4.23
CA ALA A 150 -11.27 -2.66 5.39
C ALA A 150 -12.36 -1.68 4.95
N ALA A 151 -13.38 -1.48 5.79
CA ALA A 151 -14.45 -0.52 5.57
C ALA A 151 -14.71 0.25 6.86
N GLY A 152 -14.80 1.58 6.78
CA GLY A 152 -15.06 2.43 7.95
C GLY A 152 -13.97 2.39 9.03
N GLY A 153 -12.74 2.04 8.66
CA GLY A 153 -11.61 1.94 9.59
C GLY A 153 -11.57 0.69 10.45
N GLN A 154 -12.43 -0.31 10.17
CA GLN A 154 -12.36 -1.64 10.81
C GLN A 154 -11.92 -2.69 9.80
N ASP A 155 -11.06 -3.61 10.25
CA ASP A 155 -10.65 -4.78 9.48
C ASP A 155 -11.84 -5.69 9.21
N THR A 156 -11.89 -6.23 7.99
CA THR A 156 -13.05 -6.94 7.44
C THR A 156 -13.43 -8.24 8.15
N VAL A 157 -12.59 -8.81 9.01
CA VAL A 157 -12.99 -9.96 9.86
C VAL A 157 -14.19 -9.60 10.75
N THR A 158 -14.41 -8.30 10.98
CA THR A 158 -15.51 -7.72 11.76
C THR A 158 -16.46 -6.88 10.90
N LEU A 159 -16.78 -7.33 9.68
CA LEU A 159 -17.87 -6.74 8.90
C LEU A 159 -19.22 -7.05 9.55
N GLU A 160 -19.60 -6.22 10.51
CA GLU A 160 -20.98 -6.10 10.96
C GLU A 160 -21.86 -5.58 9.82
N TYR A 161 -23.11 -6.01 9.83
CA TYR A 161 -24.25 -5.53 9.04
C TYR A 161 -24.37 -3.99 8.96
N LEU A 162 -23.66 -3.25 9.83
CA LEU A 162 -23.59 -1.79 9.89
C LEU A 162 -22.82 -1.12 8.74
N ALA A 163 -21.87 -1.81 8.10
CA ALA A 163 -21.09 -1.20 7.01
C ALA A 163 -21.90 -1.05 5.71
N ILE A 164 -22.94 -1.87 5.50
CA ILE A 164 -23.78 -1.81 4.30
C ILE A 164 -25.20 -1.40 4.69
N ARG A 165 -25.54 -0.12 4.51
CA ARG A 165 -26.89 0.39 4.74
C ARG A 165 -27.50 0.82 3.40
N GLU A 166 -28.68 0.28 3.09
CA GLU A 166 -29.44 0.66 1.87
C GLU A 166 -28.67 0.49 0.54
N GLY A 167 -27.68 -0.42 0.50
CA GLY A 167 -26.85 -0.65 -0.70
C GLY A 167 -25.63 0.25 -0.81
N PHE A 168 -25.37 1.10 0.18
CA PHE A 168 -24.19 1.95 0.27
C PHE A 168 -23.23 1.44 1.33
N ILE A 169 -21.93 1.64 1.09
CA ILE A 169 -20.88 1.33 2.06
C ILE A 169 -20.62 2.58 2.89
N MET A 170 -20.82 2.45 4.20
CA MET A 170 -20.56 3.52 5.15
C MET A 170 -19.06 3.59 5.47
N GLY A 171 -18.49 4.78 5.33
CA GLY A 171 -17.08 5.06 5.59
C GLY A 171 -16.18 4.79 4.38
N GLU A 172 -14.88 5.05 4.59
CA GLU A 172 -13.85 4.79 3.60
C GLU A 172 -13.62 3.29 3.43
N VAL A 173 -13.43 2.85 2.18
CA VAL A 173 -13.00 1.48 1.89
C VAL A 173 -11.53 1.49 1.51
N VAL A 174 -10.75 0.63 2.15
CA VAL A 174 -9.33 0.45 1.88
C VAL A 174 -9.07 -0.99 1.48
N PHE A 175 -8.58 -1.20 0.27
CA PHE A 175 -8.14 -2.48 -0.26
C PHE A 175 -6.61 -2.51 -0.28
N THR A 176 -6.02 -3.50 0.38
CA THR A 176 -4.57 -3.64 0.51
C THR A 176 -4.12 -4.97 -0.06
N PHE A 177 -3.12 -4.95 -0.94
CA PHE A 177 -2.58 -6.15 -1.57
C PHE A 177 -1.10 -6.01 -1.85
N ARG A 178 -0.43 -7.15 -2.05
CA ARG A 178 0.98 -7.23 -2.44
C ARG A 178 1.11 -7.75 -3.85
N ILE A 179 2.04 -7.17 -4.62
CA ILE A 179 2.45 -7.71 -5.91
C ILE A 179 3.50 -8.82 -5.67
N ILE A 180 3.22 -10.00 -6.20
CA ILE A 180 4.10 -11.17 -6.16
C ILE A 180 5.00 -11.22 -7.39
N GLY A 181 4.52 -10.73 -8.54
CA GLY A 181 5.27 -10.65 -9.79
C GLY A 181 4.44 -10.13 -10.96
N GLU A 182 5.05 -10.00 -12.14
CA GLU A 182 4.33 -9.77 -13.40
C GLU A 182 3.58 -11.07 -13.80
N ALA A 183 2.40 -10.92 -14.41
CA ALA A 183 1.52 -12.03 -14.80
C ALA A 183 1.77 -12.55 -16.21
#